data_AF-A0A8J5ZGC0-F1
#
_entry.id   AF-A0A8J5ZGC0-F1
#
_cell.length_a   1.000
_cell.length_b   1.000
_cell.length_c   1.000
_cell.angle_alpha   90.00
_cell.angle_beta   90.00
_cell.angle_gamma   90.00
#
_symmetry.space_group_name_H-M   'P 1'
#
loop_
_entity.id
_entity.type
_entity.pdbx_description
1 polymer ?
#
loop_
_entity_poly.entity_id
_entity_poly.type
_entity_poly.pdbx_seq_one_letter_code
_entity_poly.pdbx_strand_id
1 'polypeptide(L)'
;MTLSPFPIPHAPATSATEAGPPSGTSWDRAESRARSAGARGPASQTGAANRGAGVARADPAGASLDNLKGESGAAGYNFGPCDLLRTLCVCVVRLRSGGRRSPGCFEVGERRDNESGVPGFRNMNPSLLLTVLCLGISSASPKFDQTLDAQWNQWKSTHKRLYGTSDEGWRRAVWEKNMKMIEMHNREYSLGKHGFTMAMNSFGDMTNEEFKQVMNGFQKEKQKKGGKMFQSPFLLEVPKSVDWRKKGYVTPVKNQGQCGSCWAFSATGSLEGQMFRKTGKLVSLSEQNLVDCSRSQGNQGCNGGLMDYAFQYIKENGGLDSEDSYPYLARDSDTCKYKPEFSAANDTGFVDIPNREKSLMKAVATVGPISVAIDASHTSFQFYKSGIYFEPDCSSKDLDHGVLVVGYGFEGADSNNSKFWIVKNSWGPEWGDNGYVKMAKDSDNHCGIASAASYPTV
;
A
#
# COMPACT_ATOMS: atom_id res chain seq x y z
N MET A 1 51.46 -12.18 -3.24
CA MET A 1 51.13 -11.01 -2.41
C MET A 1 50.02 -11.44 -1.46
N THR A 2 50.39 -11.70 -0.21
CA THR A 2 49.53 -12.19 0.86
C THR A 2 48.78 -11.03 1.48
N LEU A 3 47.44 -11.05 1.43
CA LEU A 3 46.59 -10.05 2.11
C LEU A 3 46.10 -10.61 3.44
N SER A 4 46.49 -9.95 4.51
CA SER A 4 46.04 -10.16 5.88
C SER A 4 44.60 -9.65 6.09
N PRO A 5 43.78 -10.27 6.95
CA PRO A 5 42.51 -9.70 7.39
C PRO A 5 42.71 -8.76 8.59
N PHE A 6 42.05 -7.60 8.56
CA PHE A 6 41.99 -6.64 9.68
C PHE A 6 40.89 -7.01 10.70
N PRO A 7 41.06 -6.67 11.99
CA PRO A 7 40.26 -7.23 13.08
C PRO A 7 38.99 -6.42 13.42
N ILE A 8 37.97 -7.15 13.87
CA ILE A 8 36.72 -6.67 14.48
C ILE A 8 36.98 -6.37 15.97
N PRO A 9 36.48 -5.26 16.54
CA PRO A 9 36.66 -4.97 17.96
C PRO A 9 35.73 -5.83 18.84
N HIS A 10 36.34 -6.57 19.78
CA HIS A 10 35.66 -7.28 20.85
C HIS A 10 35.31 -6.32 22.01
N ALA A 11 34.07 -6.35 22.46
CA ALA A 11 33.65 -5.80 23.76
C ALA A 11 33.81 -6.87 24.86
N PRO A 12 34.19 -6.51 26.10
CA PRO A 12 34.48 -7.47 27.15
C PRO A 12 33.20 -8.04 27.78
N ALA A 13 33.22 -9.35 28.01
CA ALA A 13 32.22 -10.09 28.75
C ALA A 13 32.39 -9.85 30.26
N THR A 14 31.29 -9.56 30.95
CA THR A 14 31.19 -9.66 32.42
C THR A 14 30.26 -10.81 32.78
N SER A 15 30.78 -11.68 33.63
CA SER A 15 30.20 -12.92 34.15
C SER A 15 28.94 -12.71 34.97
N ALA A 16 28.00 -13.63 34.80
CA ALA A 16 26.82 -13.82 35.63
C ALA A 16 27.17 -14.53 36.95
N THR A 17 26.46 -14.15 38.02
CA THR A 17 26.28 -14.97 39.22
C THR A 17 24.78 -15.08 39.50
N GLU A 18 24.29 -16.31 39.58
CA GLU A 18 22.94 -16.70 39.95
C GLU A 18 22.63 -16.42 41.43
N ALA A 19 21.41 -15.97 41.71
CA ALA A 19 20.73 -16.21 42.99
C ALA A 19 19.21 -16.24 42.74
N GLY A 20 18.59 -17.37 43.08
CA GLY A 20 17.13 -17.60 43.02
C GLY A 20 16.35 -16.94 44.17
N PRO A 21 15.01 -17.09 44.18
CA PRO A 21 14.07 -16.12 44.76
C PRO A 21 13.63 -16.46 46.19
N PRO A 22 12.88 -15.53 46.82
CA PRO A 22 11.68 -15.98 47.51
C PRO A 22 10.42 -15.14 47.24
N SER A 23 9.33 -15.85 47.50
CA SER A 23 7.89 -15.58 47.49
C SER A 23 7.37 -14.31 48.21
N GLY A 24 6.22 -13.82 47.74
CA GLY A 24 5.03 -13.76 48.61
C GLY A 24 4.41 -12.40 48.96
N THR A 25 3.20 -12.20 48.45
CA THR A 25 2.03 -11.49 49.04
C THR A 25 1.88 -9.96 49.01
N SER A 26 0.59 -9.61 48.84
CA SER A 26 -0.08 -8.33 48.58
C SER A 26 -0.04 -7.31 49.72
N TRP A 27 -0.35 -6.04 49.41
CA TRP A 27 -1.55 -5.30 49.89
C TRP A 27 -1.45 -3.79 49.52
N ASP A 28 -2.54 -3.28 48.95
CA ASP A 28 -3.14 -1.93 49.00
C ASP A 28 -2.39 -0.59 48.81
N ARG A 29 -2.88 0.14 47.80
CA ARG A 29 -3.56 1.46 47.85
C ARG A 29 -2.94 2.57 48.72
N ALA A 30 -2.50 3.65 48.06
CA ALA A 30 -2.64 5.01 48.59
C ALA A 30 -2.76 6.07 47.48
N GLU A 31 -3.76 6.93 47.68
CA GLU A 31 -4.21 8.04 46.85
C GLU A 31 -3.44 9.35 47.12
N SER A 32 -3.26 10.13 46.04
CA SER A 32 -3.59 11.58 45.95
C SER A 32 -2.65 12.70 46.44
N ARG A 33 -2.77 13.79 45.66
CA ARG A 33 -2.66 15.24 45.96
C ARG A 33 -1.36 15.98 45.61
N ALA A 34 -1.46 16.64 44.45
CA ALA A 34 -1.52 18.10 44.28
C ALA A 34 -0.29 18.97 44.59
N ARG A 35 0.07 19.83 43.62
CA ARG A 35 0.13 21.29 43.81
C ARG A 35 0.18 22.05 42.48
N SER A 36 -0.68 23.06 42.41
CA SER A 36 -0.82 24.12 41.43
C SER A 36 -0.14 25.40 41.94
N ALA A 37 0.44 26.18 41.03
CA ALA A 37 0.71 27.62 41.11
C ALA A 37 1.04 28.08 39.66
N GLY A 38 0.48 29.10 39.01
CA GLY A 38 -0.34 30.22 39.46
C GLY A 38 0.48 31.50 39.61
N ALA A 39 0.64 32.30 38.54
CA ALA A 39 0.70 33.78 38.59
C ALA A 39 0.82 34.41 37.18
N ARG A 40 0.17 35.57 37.01
CA ARG A 40 0.04 36.38 35.79
C ARG A 40 0.86 37.66 35.88
N GLY A 41 1.29 38.16 34.70
CA GLY A 41 1.35 39.57 34.28
C GLY A 41 2.63 40.38 34.57
N PRO A 42 2.78 41.62 34.03
CA PRO A 42 2.19 42.23 32.84
C PRO A 42 3.23 42.95 31.92
N ALA A 43 2.74 43.82 31.02
CA ALA A 43 3.30 44.38 29.78
C ALA A 43 4.27 45.59 29.87
N SER A 44 4.92 45.91 28.74
CA SER A 44 5.16 47.25 28.10
C SER A 44 6.38 47.17 27.14
N GLN A 45 6.23 47.41 25.83
CA GLN A 45 6.25 48.66 25.03
C GLN A 45 7.64 49.28 24.73
N THR A 46 7.71 49.87 23.51
CA THR A 46 8.72 50.77 22.90
C THR A 46 9.87 50.07 22.16
N GLY A 47 10.30 50.46 20.95
CA GLY A 47 9.90 51.58 20.08
C GLY A 47 10.68 51.58 18.75
N ALA A 48 10.16 52.38 17.79
CA ALA A 48 10.81 53.17 16.71
C ALA A 48 11.90 52.51 15.82
N ALA A 49 11.67 52.31 14.51
CA ALA A 49 11.70 53.27 13.38
C ALA A 49 13.10 53.59 12.83
N ASN A 50 13.38 53.28 11.55
CA ASN A 50 13.44 54.25 10.43
C ASN A 50 14.15 53.72 9.16
N ARG A 51 13.54 54.08 8.00
CA ARG A 51 14.11 54.52 6.70
C ARG A 51 14.97 53.54 5.89
N GLY A 52 14.93 53.48 4.55
CA GLY A 52 14.30 54.18 3.42
C GLY A 52 14.68 53.35 2.16
N ALA A 53 14.03 53.36 1.00
CA ALA A 53 13.71 54.43 0.04
C ALA A 53 12.64 53.86 -0.94
N GLY A 54 11.67 54.60 -1.48
CA GLY A 54 11.81 55.54 -2.62
C GLY A 54 12.35 54.80 -3.86
N VAL A 55 11.61 54.55 -4.95
CA VAL A 55 11.17 55.52 -5.97
C VAL A 55 10.06 54.90 -6.87
N ALA A 56 9.29 55.78 -7.51
CA ALA A 56 8.02 55.60 -8.20
C ALA A 56 8.07 55.08 -9.66
N ARG A 57 6.92 54.50 -10.06
CA ARG A 57 6.16 54.53 -11.33
C ARG A 57 6.87 55.00 -12.63
N ALA A 58 6.69 54.19 -13.69
CA ALA A 58 5.97 54.58 -14.92
C ALA A 58 5.79 53.38 -15.87
N ASP A 59 4.55 53.06 -16.23
CA ASP A 59 4.18 52.44 -17.52
C ASP A 59 4.22 53.53 -18.61
N PRO A 60 4.31 53.17 -19.92
CA PRO A 60 3.08 52.95 -20.68
C PRO A 60 3.14 51.84 -21.76
N ALA A 61 1.94 51.31 -22.06
CA ALA A 61 1.37 50.87 -23.35
C ALA A 61 2.29 50.24 -24.42
N GLY A 62 1.96 49.14 -25.10
CA GLY A 62 0.68 48.50 -25.37
C GLY A 62 0.73 47.96 -26.80
N ALA A 63 0.29 46.72 -27.04
CA ALA A 63 -0.17 46.26 -28.35
C ALA A 63 -0.96 44.96 -28.19
N SER A 64 -2.21 45.04 -28.59
CA SER A 64 -3.22 43.98 -28.71
C SER A 64 -2.83 42.94 -29.76
N LEU A 65 -3.25 41.68 -29.57
CA LEU A 65 -3.85 40.88 -30.64
C LEU A 65 -4.76 39.79 -30.05
N ASP A 66 -5.89 39.65 -30.72
CA ASP A 66 -7.16 39.06 -30.31
C ASP A 66 -7.24 37.53 -30.28
N ASN A 67 -8.18 37.08 -29.43
CA ASN A 67 -9.15 35.99 -29.62
C ASN A 67 -8.68 34.60 -30.04
N LEU A 68 -8.71 33.67 -29.08
CA LEU A 68 -9.42 32.39 -29.24
C LEU A 68 -10.24 32.09 -27.98
N LYS A 69 -11.56 32.25 -28.10
CA LYS A 69 -12.54 31.67 -27.18
C LYS A 69 -12.47 30.15 -27.31
N GLY A 70 -12.10 29.47 -26.22
CA GLY A 70 -12.28 28.04 -26.04
C GLY A 70 -12.83 27.81 -24.64
N GLU A 71 -14.13 27.56 -24.53
CA GLU A 71 -14.82 27.26 -23.29
C GLU A 71 -14.22 26.00 -22.64
N SER A 72 -13.53 26.17 -21.52
CA SER A 72 -13.13 25.08 -20.63
C SER A 72 -14.32 24.72 -19.73
N GLY A 73 -15.21 23.87 -20.25
CA GLY A 73 -16.19 23.16 -19.44
C GLY A 73 -15.51 22.02 -18.68
N ALA A 74 -15.10 22.28 -17.45
CA ALA A 74 -14.70 21.24 -16.51
C ALA A 74 -15.95 20.47 -16.05
N ALA A 75 -16.28 19.38 -16.74
CA ALA A 75 -17.25 18.40 -16.26
C ALA A 75 -16.50 17.33 -15.45
N GLY A 76 -16.48 17.51 -14.13
CA GLY A 76 -16.15 16.43 -13.21
C GLY A 76 -17.27 15.38 -13.27
N TYR A 77 -16.98 14.21 -13.82
CA TYR A 77 -17.91 13.08 -13.77
C TYR A 77 -17.70 12.32 -12.45
N ASN A 78 -18.55 12.63 -11.47
CA ASN A 78 -18.84 11.73 -10.36
C ASN A 78 -19.64 10.55 -10.91
N PHE A 79 -19.03 9.38 -11.03
CA PHE A 79 -19.75 8.16 -11.35
C PHE A 79 -20.48 7.65 -10.08
N GLY A 80 -21.76 7.99 -9.98
CA GLY A 80 -22.70 7.30 -9.10
C GLY A 80 -23.20 6.00 -9.75
N PRO A 81 -23.69 5.02 -8.96
CA PRO A 81 -24.02 3.66 -9.43
C PRO A 81 -25.24 3.55 -10.37
N CYS A 82 -25.77 4.66 -10.90
CA CYS A 82 -26.94 4.64 -11.79
C CYS A 82 -26.63 4.80 -13.29
N ASP A 83 -25.40 5.17 -13.68
CA ASP A 83 -25.10 5.45 -15.10
C ASP A 83 -24.72 4.23 -15.95
N LEU A 84 -24.43 3.07 -15.35
CA LEU A 84 -24.19 1.82 -16.11
C LEU A 84 -25.46 1.22 -16.73
N LEU A 85 -26.64 1.51 -16.18
CA LEU A 85 -27.92 0.97 -16.66
C LEU A 85 -28.43 1.66 -17.93
N ARG A 86 -28.06 2.93 -18.17
CA ARG A 86 -28.45 3.66 -19.39
C ARG A 86 -27.69 3.16 -20.63
N THR A 87 -26.42 2.79 -20.49
CA THR A 87 -25.58 2.37 -21.61
C THR A 87 -25.98 1.00 -22.16
N LEU A 88 -26.43 0.09 -21.30
CA LEU A 88 -26.96 -1.23 -21.69
C LEU A 88 -28.30 -1.14 -22.44
N CYS A 89 -29.13 -0.14 -22.13
CA CYS A 89 -30.44 0.01 -22.76
C CYS A 89 -30.38 0.55 -24.20
N VAL A 90 -29.33 1.30 -24.55
CA VAL A 90 -29.14 1.86 -25.90
C VAL A 90 -28.60 0.81 -26.89
N CYS A 91 -27.81 -0.16 -26.43
CA CYS A 91 -27.25 -1.21 -27.29
C CYS A 91 -28.27 -2.24 -27.79
N VAL A 92 -29.36 -2.47 -27.05
CA VAL A 92 -30.37 -3.48 -27.43
C VAL A 92 -31.29 -3.00 -28.55
N VAL A 93 -31.39 -1.69 -28.80
CA VAL A 93 -32.35 -1.12 -29.79
C VAL A 93 -31.78 -1.01 -31.21
N ARG A 94 -30.47 -1.22 -31.43
CA ARG A 94 -29.82 -0.85 -32.72
C ARG A 94 -29.41 -1.99 -33.66
N LEU A 95 -29.95 -3.20 -33.53
CA LEU A 95 -29.70 -4.30 -34.48
C LEU A 95 -30.98 -4.75 -35.19
N ARG A 96 -31.37 -4.04 -36.26
CA ARG A 96 -32.18 -4.59 -37.37
C ARG A 96 -32.22 -3.61 -38.55
N SER A 97 -31.34 -3.82 -39.54
CA SER A 97 -31.61 -3.56 -40.97
C SER A 97 -30.35 -3.80 -41.81
N GLY A 98 -30.41 -4.70 -42.79
CA GLY A 98 -29.42 -4.79 -43.87
C GLY A 98 -29.21 -6.21 -44.39
N GLY A 99 -29.93 -6.57 -45.45
CA GLY A 99 -29.65 -7.77 -46.23
C GLY A 99 -28.87 -7.46 -47.51
N ARG A 100 -28.02 -8.40 -47.97
CA ARG A 100 -28.05 -9.02 -49.32
C ARG A 100 -26.78 -9.85 -49.62
N ARG A 101 -27.06 -11.00 -50.26
CA ARG A 101 -26.30 -11.81 -51.24
C ARG A 101 -25.23 -12.80 -50.78
N SER A 102 -25.57 -14.08 -51.01
CA SER A 102 -24.77 -15.32 -51.13
C SER A 102 -23.86 -15.31 -52.39
N PRO A 103 -23.02 -16.34 -52.71
CA PRO A 103 -23.29 -17.80 -52.61
C PRO A 103 -22.15 -18.69 -52.10
N GLY A 104 -22.50 -19.92 -51.72
CA GLY A 104 -21.56 -21.01 -51.43
C GLY A 104 -22.28 -22.21 -50.83
N CYS A 105 -22.67 -23.16 -51.68
CA CYS A 105 -23.43 -24.37 -51.40
C CYS A 105 -22.72 -25.33 -50.42
N PHE A 106 -23.49 -26.04 -49.59
CA PHE A 106 -23.35 -27.49 -49.37
C PHE A 106 -24.67 -28.04 -48.83
N GLU A 107 -25.25 -29.02 -49.54
CA GLU A 107 -26.40 -29.82 -49.14
C GLU A 107 -26.06 -30.74 -47.95
N VAL A 108 -27.06 -31.12 -47.15
CA VAL A 108 -27.50 -32.52 -46.93
C VAL A 108 -28.65 -32.54 -45.90
N GLY A 109 -29.79 -33.10 -46.33
CA GLY A 109 -30.57 -34.06 -45.53
C GLY A 109 -31.76 -33.54 -44.71
N GLU A 110 -32.93 -33.44 -45.33
CA GLU A 110 -34.23 -33.54 -44.64
C GLU A 110 -34.47 -34.99 -44.15
N ARG A 111 -34.94 -35.14 -42.91
CA ARG A 111 -35.88 -36.21 -42.53
C ARG A 111 -37.08 -35.59 -41.80
N ARG A 112 -38.25 -35.87 -42.36
CA ARG A 112 -39.57 -35.73 -41.73
C ARG A 112 -39.78 -36.89 -40.75
N ASP A 113 -40.48 -36.63 -39.66
CA ASP A 113 -41.50 -37.48 -39.02
C ASP A 113 -42.25 -36.55 -38.02
N ASN A 114 -43.47 -36.10 -38.31
CA ASN A 114 -44.80 -36.73 -38.15
C ASN A 114 -45.49 -36.35 -36.82
N GLU A 115 -46.80 -36.14 -36.94
CA GLU A 115 -47.74 -35.35 -36.12
C GLU A 115 -48.07 -35.88 -34.71
N SER A 116 -48.54 -35.00 -33.80
CA SER A 116 -49.91 -35.03 -33.23
C SER A 116 -50.10 -34.14 -31.96
N GLY A 117 -51.20 -33.37 -31.88
CA GLY A 117 -51.90 -33.08 -30.61
C GLY A 117 -51.91 -31.65 -30.00
N VAL A 118 -52.91 -30.85 -30.37
CA VAL A 118 -53.48 -29.54 -29.88
C VAL A 118 -53.85 -29.54 -28.36
N PRO A 119 -54.11 -28.41 -27.59
CA PRO A 119 -54.47 -27.02 -27.94
C PRO A 119 -53.81 -25.83 -27.18
N GLY A 120 -53.72 -24.68 -27.88
CA GLY A 120 -54.37 -23.43 -27.44
C GLY A 120 -53.77 -22.61 -26.28
N PHE A 121 -52.84 -21.70 -26.61
CA PHE A 121 -52.71 -20.43 -25.88
C PHE A 121 -53.01 -19.27 -26.83
N ARG A 122 -54.26 -18.81 -26.79
CA ARG A 122 -54.67 -17.53 -27.38
C ARG A 122 -54.19 -16.40 -26.48
N ASN A 123 -53.48 -15.45 -27.08
CA ASN A 123 -53.38 -14.03 -26.74
C ASN A 123 -53.27 -13.68 -25.24
N MET A 124 -52.06 -13.76 -24.69
CA MET A 124 -51.70 -12.95 -23.52
C MET A 124 -51.22 -11.57 -23.98
N ASN A 125 -51.85 -10.53 -23.46
CA ASN A 125 -51.59 -9.13 -23.75
C ASN A 125 -50.17 -8.75 -23.28
N PRO A 126 -49.24 -8.26 -24.13
CA PRO A 126 -47.85 -7.99 -23.75
C PRO A 126 -47.70 -6.92 -22.65
N SER A 127 -48.76 -6.15 -22.38
CA SER A 127 -48.80 -5.20 -21.25
C SER A 127 -48.87 -5.89 -19.87
N LEU A 128 -49.38 -7.13 -19.78
CA LEU A 128 -49.51 -7.84 -18.49
C LEU A 128 -48.20 -8.50 -18.03
N LEU A 129 -47.29 -8.78 -18.97
CA LEU A 129 -45.94 -9.29 -18.69
C LEU A 129 -44.97 -8.19 -18.22
N LEU A 130 -45.22 -6.92 -18.59
CA LEU A 130 -44.42 -5.78 -18.14
C LEU A 130 -44.73 -5.37 -16.69
N THR A 131 -45.96 -5.55 -16.22
CA THR A 131 -46.37 -5.19 -14.85
C THR A 131 -45.83 -6.15 -13.79
N VAL A 132 -45.61 -7.43 -14.14
CA VAL A 132 -44.99 -8.41 -13.22
C VAL A 132 -43.46 -8.24 -13.16
N LEU A 133 -42.84 -7.72 -14.22
CA LEU A 133 -41.39 -7.42 -14.20
C LEU A 133 -41.03 -6.16 -13.40
N CYS A 134 -41.98 -5.25 -13.16
CA CYS A 134 -41.75 -4.00 -12.43
C CYS A 134 -42.15 -4.02 -10.94
N LEU A 135 -42.77 -5.10 -10.44
CA LEU A 135 -43.15 -5.25 -9.02
C LEU A 135 -42.27 -6.26 -8.24
N GLY A 136 -41.20 -6.76 -8.86
CA GLY A 136 -40.34 -7.82 -8.31
C GLY A 136 -38.98 -7.38 -7.77
N ILE A 137 -38.67 -6.07 -7.70
CA ILE A 137 -37.48 -5.58 -6.99
C ILE A 137 -37.96 -4.90 -5.71
N SER A 138 -38.48 -5.71 -4.78
CA SER A 138 -38.43 -5.29 -3.38
C SER A 138 -36.95 -5.16 -3.04
N SER A 139 -36.49 -3.94 -2.77
CA SER A 139 -35.16 -3.68 -2.23
C SER A 139 -35.06 -4.40 -0.89
N ALA A 140 -34.67 -5.68 -0.89
CA ALA A 140 -34.43 -6.41 0.33
C ALA A 140 -33.26 -5.71 1.02
N SER A 141 -33.58 -4.90 2.04
CA SER A 141 -32.56 -4.27 2.87
C SER A 141 -31.68 -5.38 3.44
N PRO A 142 -30.34 -5.23 3.43
CA PRO A 142 -29.46 -6.23 3.99
C PRO A 142 -29.90 -6.52 5.43
N LYS A 143 -30.20 -7.79 5.73
CA LYS A 143 -30.45 -8.22 7.10
C LYS A 143 -29.10 -8.32 7.79
N PHE A 144 -28.79 -7.34 8.62
CA PHE A 144 -27.56 -7.33 9.41
C PHE A 144 -27.64 -8.31 10.59
N ASP A 145 -26.50 -8.87 10.96
CA ASP A 145 -26.40 -9.69 12.16
C ASP A 145 -26.40 -8.78 13.40
N GLN A 146 -27.52 -8.76 14.12
CA GLN A 146 -27.70 -7.94 15.32
C GLN A 146 -26.69 -8.30 16.42
N THR A 147 -26.14 -9.52 16.42
CA THR A 147 -25.12 -9.93 17.41
C THR A 147 -23.80 -9.18 17.20
N LEU A 148 -23.58 -8.61 16.02
CA LEU A 148 -22.38 -7.84 15.67
C LEU A 148 -22.53 -6.33 15.90
N ASP A 149 -23.69 -5.83 16.33
CA ASP A 149 -23.94 -4.39 16.55
C ASP A 149 -22.88 -3.74 17.46
N ALA A 150 -22.55 -4.38 18.57
CA ALA A 150 -21.56 -3.88 19.52
C ALA A 150 -20.15 -3.86 18.91
N GLN A 151 -19.77 -4.91 18.17
CA GLN A 151 -18.47 -5.01 17.52
C GLN A 151 -18.32 -3.98 16.39
N TRP A 152 -19.37 -3.78 15.58
CA TRP A 152 -19.42 -2.76 14.54
C TRP A 152 -19.25 -1.35 15.10
N ASN A 153 -20.00 -1.01 16.17
CA ASN A 153 -19.91 0.29 16.80
C ASN A 153 -18.54 0.53 17.45
N GLN A 154 -17.98 -0.49 18.11
CA GLN A 154 -16.63 -0.43 18.65
C GLN A 154 -15.59 -0.24 17.53
N TRP A 155 -15.68 -1.02 16.45
CA TRP A 155 -14.77 -0.94 15.31
C TRP A 155 -14.82 0.45 14.65
N LYS A 156 -16.02 1.01 14.44
CA LYS A 156 -16.17 2.39 13.93
C LYS A 156 -15.49 3.40 14.85
N SER A 157 -15.70 3.29 16.16
CA SER A 157 -15.09 4.19 17.15
C SER A 157 -13.57 4.09 17.13
N THR A 158 -13.02 2.88 17.14
CA THR A 158 -11.57 2.63 17.11
C THR A 158 -10.93 3.26 15.86
N HIS A 159 -11.54 3.08 14.68
CA HIS A 159 -11.01 3.56 13.41
C HIS A 159 -11.56 4.92 12.98
N LYS A 160 -12.24 5.64 13.88
CA LYS A 160 -12.80 6.99 13.69
C LYS A 160 -13.66 7.10 12.43
N ARG A 161 -14.50 6.09 12.18
CA ARG A 161 -15.39 6.03 11.02
C ARG A 161 -16.70 6.76 11.29
N LEU A 162 -17.04 7.69 10.41
CA LEU A 162 -18.30 8.43 10.39
C LEU A 162 -18.90 8.30 8.99
N TYR A 163 -20.14 7.87 8.89
CA TYR A 163 -20.82 7.66 7.62
C TYR A 163 -22.10 8.50 7.54
N GLY A 164 -22.50 8.85 6.32
CA GLY A 164 -23.86 9.31 6.07
C GLY A 164 -24.87 8.16 6.25
N THR A 165 -26.13 8.51 6.49
CA THR A 165 -27.21 7.53 6.70
C THR A 165 -27.43 6.58 5.51
N SER A 166 -27.14 7.03 4.28
CA SER A 166 -27.17 6.19 3.08
C SER A 166 -26.03 5.18 3.00
N ASP A 167 -24.90 5.48 3.64
CA ASP A 167 -23.64 4.76 3.40
C ASP A 167 -23.35 3.72 4.48
N GLU A 168 -23.79 3.96 5.71
CA GLU A 168 -23.47 3.09 6.84
C GLU A 168 -23.94 1.65 6.62
N GLY A 169 -25.14 1.47 6.07
CA GLY A 169 -25.71 0.13 5.86
C GLY A 169 -24.85 -0.72 4.93
N TRP A 170 -24.38 -0.17 3.81
CA TRP A 170 -23.56 -0.94 2.89
C TRP A 170 -22.14 -1.15 3.43
N ARG A 171 -21.54 -0.14 4.08
CA ARG A 171 -20.21 -0.27 4.73
C ARG A 171 -20.21 -1.36 5.79
N ARG A 172 -21.29 -1.42 6.59
CA ARG A 172 -21.52 -2.51 7.54
C ARG A 172 -21.65 -3.86 6.84
N ALA A 173 -22.38 -3.95 5.73
CA ALA A 173 -22.50 -5.21 4.97
C ALA A 173 -21.14 -5.73 4.50
N VAL A 174 -20.27 -4.85 4.01
CA VAL A 174 -18.89 -5.18 3.61
C VAL A 174 -18.08 -5.64 4.82
N TRP A 175 -18.17 -4.93 5.94
CA TRP A 175 -17.50 -5.31 7.18
C TRP A 175 -17.94 -6.69 7.69
N GLU A 176 -19.24 -7.00 7.71
CA GLU A 176 -19.75 -8.31 8.13
C GLU A 176 -19.32 -9.43 7.15
N LYS A 177 -19.25 -9.14 5.85
CA LYS A 177 -18.71 -10.09 4.85
C LYS A 177 -17.24 -10.40 5.13
N ASN A 178 -16.44 -9.37 5.40
CA ASN A 178 -15.02 -9.51 5.72
C ASN A 178 -14.81 -10.26 7.05
N MET A 179 -15.62 -9.97 8.09
CA MET A 179 -15.60 -10.73 9.35
C MET A 179 -15.82 -12.22 9.13
N LYS A 180 -16.87 -12.61 8.39
CA LYS A 180 -17.16 -14.02 8.09
C LYS A 180 -16.04 -14.71 7.34
N MET A 181 -15.43 -14.02 6.39
CA MET A 181 -14.27 -14.52 5.64
C MET A 181 -13.07 -14.76 6.55
N ILE A 182 -12.74 -13.80 7.43
CA ILE A 182 -11.65 -13.91 8.41
C ILE A 182 -11.90 -15.08 9.38
N GLU A 183 -13.12 -15.22 9.90
CA GLU A 183 -13.48 -16.33 10.80
C GLU A 183 -13.35 -17.68 10.11
N MET A 184 -13.79 -17.78 8.85
CA MET A 184 -13.67 -19.01 8.07
C MET A 184 -12.20 -19.37 7.83
N HIS A 185 -11.38 -18.41 7.39
CA HIS A 185 -9.93 -18.58 7.20
C HIS A 185 -9.26 -19.07 8.49
N ASN A 186 -9.57 -18.46 9.63
CA ASN A 186 -8.97 -18.82 10.91
C ASN A 186 -9.43 -20.20 11.41
N ARG A 187 -10.65 -20.64 11.08
CA ARG A 187 -11.07 -22.04 11.32
C ARG A 187 -10.24 -23.00 10.48
N GLU A 188 -10.01 -22.69 9.21
CA GLU A 188 -9.17 -23.51 8.34
C GLU A 188 -7.69 -23.53 8.76
N TYR A 189 -7.17 -22.41 9.25
CA TYR A 189 -5.86 -22.33 9.89
C TYR A 189 -5.75 -23.29 11.07
N SER A 190 -6.77 -23.36 11.94
CA SER A 190 -6.79 -24.29 13.08
C SER A 190 -6.79 -25.77 12.67
N LEU A 191 -7.19 -26.06 11.43
CA LEU A 191 -7.14 -27.39 10.81
C LEU A 191 -5.83 -27.64 10.03
N GLY A 192 -4.87 -26.72 10.10
CA GLY A 192 -3.57 -26.83 9.42
C GLY A 192 -3.60 -26.57 7.91
N LYS A 193 -4.66 -25.94 7.38
CA LYS A 193 -4.77 -25.66 5.94
C LYS A 193 -4.01 -24.41 5.50
N HIS A 194 -3.72 -23.50 6.42
CA HIS A 194 -3.06 -22.22 6.14
C HIS A 194 -1.86 -22.00 7.06
N GLY A 195 -0.83 -21.31 6.58
CA GLY A 195 0.38 -20.96 7.37
C GLY A 195 0.25 -19.68 8.20
N PHE A 196 -0.88 -18.97 8.09
CA PHE A 196 -1.10 -17.67 8.70
C PHE A 196 -2.55 -17.48 9.14
N THR A 197 -2.75 -16.54 10.06
CA THR A 197 -4.06 -16.08 10.52
C THR A 197 -4.40 -14.70 9.96
N MET A 198 -5.69 -14.39 9.96
CA MET A 198 -6.22 -13.08 9.59
C MET A 198 -6.86 -12.40 10.78
N ALA A 199 -6.99 -11.07 10.75
CA ALA A 199 -7.70 -10.30 11.75
C ALA A 199 -8.36 -9.07 11.14
N MET A 200 -9.48 -8.66 11.75
CA MET A 200 -10.14 -7.41 11.40
C MET A 200 -9.22 -6.22 11.70
N ASN A 201 -9.18 -5.26 10.79
CA ASN A 201 -8.34 -4.07 10.88
C ASN A 201 -9.06 -2.84 10.30
N SER A 202 -8.34 -1.74 10.08
CA SER A 202 -8.87 -0.49 9.55
C SER A 202 -9.49 -0.59 8.14
N PHE A 203 -9.20 -1.65 7.39
CA PHE A 203 -9.73 -1.88 6.04
C PHE A 203 -11.04 -2.68 6.03
N GLY A 204 -11.60 -2.96 7.21
CA GLY A 204 -12.78 -3.81 7.37
C GLY A 204 -13.99 -3.41 6.54
N ASP A 205 -14.22 -2.12 6.33
CA ASP A 205 -15.34 -1.57 5.58
C ASP A 205 -15.05 -1.32 4.09
N MET A 206 -13.86 -1.69 3.60
CA MET A 206 -13.46 -1.52 2.21
C MET A 206 -13.69 -2.81 1.41
N THR A 207 -14.18 -2.68 0.18
CA THR A 207 -14.11 -3.80 -0.76
C THR A 207 -12.66 -4.02 -1.19
N ASN A 208 -12.35 -5.19 -1.75
CA ASN A 208 -11.00 -5.47 -2.23
C ASN A 208 -10.63 -4.52 -3.39
N GLU A 209 -11.59 -4.15 -4.23
CA GLU A 209 -11.38 -3.21 -5.35
C GLU A 209 -11.05 -1.81 -4.84
N GLU A 210 -11.79 -1.30 -3.85
CA GLU A 210 -11.47 -0.02 -3.20
C GLU A 210 -10.08 -0.07 -2.55
N PHE A 211 -9.77 -1.18 -1.89
CA PHE A 211 -8.49 -1.39 -1.23
C PHE A 211 -7.32 -1.35 -2.21
N LYS A 212 -7.38 -2.12 -3.31
CA LYS A 212 -6.35 -2.11 -4.36
C LYS A 212 -6.15 -0.71 -4.93
N GLN A 213 -7.22 0.01 -5.23
CA GLN A 213 -7.13 1.34 -5.84
C GLN A 213 -6.45 2.39 -4.95
N VAL A 214 -6.65 2.29 -3.63
CA VAL A 214 -6.22 3.32 -2.69
C VAL A 214 -4.89 2.99 -2.01
N MET A 215 -4.63 1.71 -1.76
CA MET A 215 -3.49 1.26 -0.96
C MET A 215 -2.31 0.78 -1.81
N ASN A 216 -2.57 0.32 -3.03
CA ASN A 216 -1.56 -0.29 -3.90
C ASN A 216 -1.17 0.73 -4.99
N GLY A 217 0.02 1.31 -4.83
CA GLY A 217 0.52 2.40 -5.68
C GLY A 217 1.78 2.04 -6.47
N PHE A 218 2.22 0.78 -6.48
CA PHE A 218 3.37 0.42 -7.30
C PHE A 218 2.98 0.39 -8.78
N GLN A 219 3.71 1.11 -9.60
CA GLN A 219 3.49 1.13 -11.05
C GLN A 219 4.66 0.47 -11.77
N LYS A 220 4.39 -0.71 -12.33
CA LYS A 220 5.33 -1.45 -13.18
C LYS A 220 5.35 -0.87 -14.60
N GLU A 221 5.66 0.41 -14.75
CA GLU A 221 5.91 0.96 -16.08
C GLU A 221 7.20 0.36 -16.69
N LYS A 222 7.45 0.64 -17.97
CA LYS A 222 8.71 0.26 -18.66
C LYS A 222 9.88 1.00 -18.01
N GLN A 223 10.34 0.46 -16.89
CA GLN A 223 11.60 0.72 -16.20
C GLN A 223 12.62 1.34 -17.16
N LYS A 224 12.89 2.64 -17.01
CA LYS A 224 14.01 3.26 -17.71
C LYS A 224 15.26 2.64 -17.10
N LYS A 225 15.94 1.79 -17.88
CA LYS A 225 17.20 1.16 -17.45
C LYS A 225 18.19 2.26 -17.07
N GLY A 226 18.52 2.35 -15.78
CA GLY A 226 19.48 3.32 -15.24
C GLY A 226 20.27 2.81 -14.04
N GLY A 227 19.73 1.81 -13.33
CA GLY A 227 20.39 1.15 -12.21
C GLY A 227 21.57 0.29 -12.63
N LYS A 228 22.57 0.19 -11.74
CA LYS A 228 23.58 -0.86 -11.86
C LYS A 228 22.93 -2.20 -11.53
N MET A 229 23.38 -3.30 -12.14
CA MET A 229 22.90 -4.63 -11.77
C MET A 229 23.72 -5.18 -10.59
N PHE A 230 23.05 -5.73 -9.58
CA PHE A 230 23.69 -6.33 -8.43
C PHE A 230 24.56 -7.53 -8.84
N GLN A 231 25.82 -7.50 -8.44
CA GLN A 231 26.77 -8.58 -8.65
C GLN A 231 26.95 -9.34 -7.33
N SER A 232 26.25 -10.46 -7.20
CA SER A 232 26.42 -11.36 -6.05
C SER A 232 27.77 -12.10 -6.18
N PRO A 233 28.67 -12.04 -5.19
CA PRO A 233 29.86 -12.89 -5.19
C PRO A 233 29.44 -14.37 -5.14
N PHE A 234 30.04 -15.19 -6.00
CA PHE A 234 29.63 -16.59 -6.17
C PHE A 234 29.80 -17.41 -4.88
N LEU A 235 30.95 -17.26 -4.20
CA LEU A 235 31.35 -17.98 -2.98
C LEU A 235 30.92 -17.30 -1.68
N LEU A 236 30.03 -16.31 -1.73
CA LEU A 236 29.56 -15.65 -0.52
C LEU A 236 28.57 -16.56 0.22
N GLU A 237 29.01 -17.10 1.36
CA GLU A 237 28.13 -17.66 2.38
C GLU A 237 27.48 -16.53 3.17
N VAL A 238 26.17 -16.62 3.37
CA VAL A 238 25.39 -15.62 4.10
C VAL A 238 24.74 -16.26 5.32
N PRO A 239 24.47 -15.50 6.40
CA PRO A 239 23.81 -16.03 7.58
C PRO A 239 22.48 -16.70 7.24
N LYS A 240 22.09 -17.73 8.00
CA LYS A 240 20.79 -18.40 7.82
C LYS A 240 19.59 -17.51 8.17
N SER A 241 19.81 -16.48 8.98
CA SER A 241 18.78 -15.51 9.33
C SER A 241 19.39 -14.13 9.53
N VAL A 242 18.67 -13.12 9.09
CA VAL A 242 19.05 -11.70 9.18
C VAL A 242 17.82 -10.93 9.63
N ASP A 243 18.01 -10.00 10.57
CA ASP A 243 16.97 -9.07 11.01
C ASP A 243 17.60 -7.70 11.28
N TRP A 244 17.47 -6.80 10.31
CA TRP A 244 18.06 -5.46 10.36
C TRP A 244 17.40 -4.54 11.39
N ARG A 245 16.20 -4.87 11.86
CA ARG A 245 15.53 -4.13 12.96
C ARG A 245 16.35 -4.21 14.23
N LYS A 246 16.89 -5.40 14.53
CA LYS A 246 17.75 -5.66 15.71
C LYS A 246 19.12 -4.98 15.62
N LYS A 247 19.46 -4.39 14.48
CA LYS A 247 20.74 -3.70 14.22
C LYS A 247 20.58 -2.17 14.14
N GLY A 248 19.38 -1.63 14.29
CA GLY A 248 19.12 -0.18 14.24
C GLY A 248 18.98 0.41 12.84
N TYR A 249 18.82 -0.42 11.80
CA TYR A 249 18.75 0.04 10.40
C TYR A 249 17.32 0.44 9.98
N VAL A 250 16.32 0.23 10.84
CA VAL A 250 14.91 0.30 10.45
C VAL A 250 14.17 1.24 11.39
N THR A 251 13.59 2.30 10.83
CA THR A 251 12.70 3.23 11.52
C THR A 251 11.39 2.55 11.94
N PRO A 252 10.59 3.17 12.83
CA PRO A 252 9.24 2.69 13.15
C PRO A 252 8.35 2.50 11.90
N VAL A 253 7.33 1.64 12.01
CA VAL A 253 6.32 1.48 10.95
C VAL A 253 5.53 2.78 10.80
N LYS A 254 5.37 3.22 9.55
CA LYS A 254 4.57 4.39 9.16
C LYS A 254 3.24 3.96 8.54
N ASN A 255 2.38 4.93 8.19
CA ASN A 255 1.09 4.69 7.54
C ASN A 255 0.88 5.64 6.36
N GLN A 256 0.76 5.11 5.15
CA GLN A 256 0.52 5.86 3.92
C GLN A 256 -0.91 6.42 3.82
N GLY A 257 -1.83 5.95 4.65
CA GLY A 257 -3.23 6.37 4.58
C GLY A 257 -3.86 6.06 3.21
N GLN A 258 -4.82 6.89 2.79
CA GLN A 258 -5.55 6.71 1.54
C GLN A 258 -4.84 7.34 0.34
N CYS A 259 -3.58 6.92 0.12
CA CYS A 259 -2.73 7.42 -0.94
C CYS A 259 -1.85 6.29 -1.46
N GLY A 260 -1.83 6.05 -2.78
CA GLY A 260 -1.01 5.05 -3.47
C GLY A 260 0.47 5.44 -3.50
N SER A 261 1.08 5.62 -2.34
CA SER A 261 2.46 6.11 -2.17
C SER A 261 3.38 5.08 -1.53
N CYS A 262 2.99 3.81 -1.49
CA CYS A 262 3.81 2.70 -1.00
C CYS A 262 5.24 2.68 -1.59
N TRP A 263 5.40 3.10 -2.84
CA TRP A 263 6.69 3.26 -3.51
C TRP A 263 7.61 4.26 -2.78
N ALA A 264 7.06 5.36 -2.26
CA ALA A 264 7.82 6.36 -1.51
C ALA A 264 8.29 5.77 -0.17
N PHE A 265 7.40 5.09 0.56
CA PHE A 265 7.74 4.41 1.84
C PHE A 265 8.77 3.29 1.66
N SER A 266 8.67 2.53 0.57
CA SER A 266 9.64 1.50 0.24
C SER A 266 11.01 2.13 -0.06
N ALA A 267 11.05 3.23 -0.82
CA ALA A 267 12.28 3.94 -1.16
C ALA A 267 12.94 4.60 0.06
N THR A 268 12.18 5.36 0.85
CA THR A 268 12.69 5.98 2.09
C THR A 268 13.23 4.92 3.04
N GLY A 269 12.49 3.82 3.26
CA GLY A 269 12.93 2.74 4.14
C GLY A 269 14.25 2.08 3.73
N SER A 270 14.53 1.94 2.42
CA SER A 270 15.82 1.43 1.96
C SER A 270 16.92 2.47 2.12
N LEU A 271 16.66 3.73 1.77
CA LEU A 271 17.62 4.84 1.93
C LEU A 271 17.98 5.09 3.40
N GLU A 272 17.00 5.07 4.31
CA GLU A 272 17.21 5.15 5.77
C GLU A 272 18.21 4.10 6.24
N GLY A 273 18.05 2.85 5.81
CA GLY A 273 18.97 1.75 6.12
C GLY A 273 20.38 1.97 5.56
N GLN A 274 20.49 2.50 4.33
CA GLN A 274 21.79 2.80 3.71
C GLN A 274 22.50 3.99 4.40
N MET A 275 21.76 5.04 4.74
CA MET A 275 22.28 6.19 5.47
C MET A 275 22.73 5.79 6.88
N PHE A 276 21.98 4.93 7.57
CA PHE A 276 22.41 4.36 8.84
C PHE A 276 23.70 3.55 8.69
N ARG A 277 23.80 2.71 7.65
CA ARG A 277 25.04 1.96 7.35
C ARG A 277 26.26 2.87 7.17
N LYS A 278 26.08 4.00 6.47
CA LYS A 278 27.16 4.95 6.14
C LYS A 278 27.55 5.82 7.33
N THR A 279 26.58 6.25 8.13
CA THR A 279 26.77 7.34 9.11
C THR A 279 26.60 6.93 10.56
N GLY A 280 26.00 5.76 10.83
CA GLY A 280 25.59 5.33 12.17
C GLY A 280 24.40 6.09 12.75
N LYS A 281 23.77 6.99 11.99
CA LYS A 281 22.61 7.79 12.43
C LYS A 281 21.36 7.36 11.68
N LEU A 282 20.32 7.00 12.43
CA LEU A 282 19.03 6.64 11.86
C LEU A 282 18.13 7.87 11.92
N VAL A 283 17.81 8.42 10.75
CA VAL A 283 16.93 9.58 10.59
C VAL A 283 15.78 9.15 9.72
N SER A 284 14.54 9.46 10.12
CA SER A 284 13.41 9.16 9.24
C SER A 284 13.31 10.18 8.11
N LEU A 285 13.11 9.70 6.89
CA LEU A 285 13.11 10.51 5.68
C LEU A 285 11.69 10.77 5.18
N SER A 286 11.51 11.89 4.47
CA SER A 286 10.18 12.36 4.04
C SER A 286 9.67 11.63 2.81
N GLU A 287 8.60 10.86 2.97
CA GLU A 287 7.86 10.35 1.80
C GLU A 287 7.13 11.45 1.05
N GLN A 288 6.67 12.50 1.75
CA GLN A 288 5.95 13.61 1.13
C GLN A 288 6.82 14.38 0.13
N ASN A 289 8.10 14.56 0.46
CA ASN A 289 9.07 15.14 -0.45
C ASN A 289 9.12 14.32 -1.76
N LEU A 290 9.13 12.99 -1.70
CA LEU A 290 9.11 12.16 -2.90
C LEU A 290 7.79 12.29 -3.66
N VAL A 291 6.66 12.21 -2.96
CA VAL A 291 5.30 12.32 -3.52
C VAL A 291 5.14 13.63 -4.29
N ASP A 292 5.59 14.75 -3.73
CA ASP A 292 5.40 16.08 -4.31
C ASP A 292 6.44 16.42 -5.40
N CYS A 293 7.65 15.87 -5.33
CA CYS A 293 8.78 16.39 -6.13
C CYS A 293 9.30 15.46 -7.23
N SER A 294 9.01 14.16 -7.20
CA SER A 294 9.63 13.18 -8.13
C SER A 294 8.85 12.96 -9.43
N ARG A 295 7.91 13.85 -9.76
CA ARG A 295 7.07 13.71 -10.97
C ARG A 295 7.87 13.75 -12.27
N SER A 296 8.94 14.56 -12.33
CA SER A 296 9.83 14.63 -13.49
C SER A 296 10.55 13.31 -13.80
N GLN A 297 10.75 12.46 -12.80
CA GLN A 297 11.43 11.16 -12.95
C GLN A 297 10.45 10.06 -13.39
N GLY A 298 9.15 10.27 -13.21
CA GLY A 298 8.08 9.37 -13.67
C GLY A 298 7.06 8.98 -12.62
N ASN A 299 7.26 9.34 -11.35
CA ASN A 299 6.28 9.07 -10.30
C ASN A 299 5.04 9.96 -10.45
N GLN A 300 3.90 9.49 -9.93
CA GLN A 300 2.60 10.13 -10.08
C GLN A 300 1.96 10.47 -8.73
N GLY A 301 2.78 10.67 -7.69
CA GLY A 301 2.32 11.00 -6.35
C GLY A 301 1.47 9.88 -5.75
N CYS A 302 0.26 10.20 -5.30
CA CYS A 302 -0.71 9.24 -4.78
C CYS A 302 -1.32 8.32 -5.84
N ASN A 303 -1.17 8.62 -7.14
CA ASN A 303 -1.61 7.69 -8.20
C ASN A 303 -0.63 6.54 -8.43
N GLY A 304 0.55 6.60 -7.82
CA GLY A 304 1.53 5.54 -7.84
C GLY A 304 2.90 5.96 -8.34
N GLY A 305 3.82 5.02 -8.36
CA GLY A 305 5.22 5.27 -8.67
C GLY A 305 6.11 4.04 -8.49
N LEU A 306 7.40 4.28 -8.58
CA LEU A 306 8.46 3.28 -8.59
C LEU A 306 9.63 3.75 -7.71
N MET A 307 10.18 2.85 -6.89
CA MET A 307 11.28 3.16 -5.98
C MET A 307 12.52 3.68 -6.72
N ASP A 308 12.80 3.15 -7.91
CA ASP A 308 13.97 3.58 -8.72
C ASP A 308 13.86 5.03 -9.21
N TYR A 309 12.65 5.50 -9.52
CA TYR A 309 12.42 6.90 -9.85
C TYR A 309 12.59 7.81 -8.63
N ALA A 310 12.25 7.32 -7.43
CA ALA A 310 12.54 8.05 -6.20
C ALA A 310 14.06 8.17 -5.98
N PHE A 311 14.82 7.08 -6.11
CA PHE A 311 16.29 7.14 -6.02
C PHE A 311 16.91 8.04 -7.10
N GLN A 312 16.40 7.98 -8.33
CA GLN A 312 16.84 8.88 -9.39
C GLN A 312 16.57 10.35 -9.02
N TYR A 313 15.40 10.67 -8.46
CA TYR A 313 15.09 12.02 -7.99
C TYR A 313 16.07 12.48 -6.92
N ILE A 314 16.33 11.66 -5.89
CA ILE A 314 17.20 12.01 -4.77
C ILE A 314 18.62 12.34 -5.27
N LYS A 315 19.15 11.52 -6.18
CA LYS A 315 20.42 11.77 -6.87
C LYS A 315 20.44 13.12 -7.58
N GLU A 316 19.45 13.37 -8.45
CA GLU A 316 19.39 14.55 -9.32
C GLU A 316 19.11 15.84 -8.53
N ASN A 317 18.28 15.74 -7.49
CA ASN A 317 17.94 16.82 -6.57
C ASN A 317 19.09 17.16 -5.62
N GLY A 318 20.03 16.23 -5.42
CA GLY A 318 21.17 16.39 -4.51
C GLY A 318 20.79 16.22 -3.03
N GLY A 319 19.64 15.63 -2.73
CA GLY A 319 19.22 15.38 -1.36
C GLY A 319 17.75 15.03 -1.19
N LEU A 320 17.38 14.67 0.05
CA LEU A 320 16.02 14.40 0.49
C LEU A 320 15.83 14.91 1.92
N ASP A 321 14.71 15.60 2.17
CA ASP A 321 14.39 16.14 3.49
C ASP A 321 14.06 15.05 4.52
N SER A 322 14.26 15.36 5.80
CA SER A 322 13.76 14.52 6.91
C SER A 322 12.23 14.54 7.00
N GLU A 323 11.66 13.50 7.60
CA GLU A 323 10.22 13.45 7.92
C GLU A 323 9.80 14.65 8.80
N ASP A 324 10.63 15.02 9.79
CA ASP A 324 10.32 16.11 10.72
C ASP A 324 10.23 17.48 10.02
N SER A 325 11.07 17.71 9.01
CA SER A 325 11.08 18.97 8.25
C SER A 325 10.04 19.02 7.13
N TYR A 326 9.63 17.86 6.60
CA TYR A 326 8.63 17.75 5.55
C TYR A 326 7.66 16.60 5.86
N PRO A 327 6.69 16.81 6.76
CA PRO A 327 5.81 15.75 7.25
C PRO A 327 4.85 15.19 6.18
N TYR A 328 4.52 13.91 6.33
CA TYR A 328 3.59 13.20 5.47
C TYR A 328 2.12 13.65 5.62
N LEU A 329 1.47 13.91 4.48
CA LEU A 329 0.10 14.44 4.41
C LEU A 329 -0.91 13.48 3.76
N ALA A 330 -0.47 12.33 3.25
CA ALA A 330 -1.31 11.34 2.57
C ALA A 330 -2.12 11.89 1.39
N ARG A 331 -1.56 12.87 0.67
CA ARG A 331 -2.15 13.48 -0.51
C ARG A 331 -1.09 14.11 -1.39
N ASP A 332 -1.42 14.33 -2.64
CA ASP A 332 -0.60 15.16 -3.53
C ASP A 332 -0.62 16.62 -3.07
N SER A 333 0.53 17.30 -3.14
CA SER A 333 0.59 18.75 -3.15
C SER A 333 0.81 19.27 -4.57
N ASP A 334 0.19 20.42 -4.89
CA ASP A 334 0.41 21.12 -6.16
C ASP A 334 1.83 21.69 -6.29
N THR A 335 2.59 21.74 -5.19
CA THR A 335 3.93 22.36 -5.14
C THR A 335 4.92 21.48 -4.40
N CYS A 336 6.06 21.18 -5.03
CA CYS A 336 7.23 20.62 -4.36
C CYS A 336 7.81 21.65 -3.37
N LYS A 337 8.01 21.26 -2.10
CA LYS A 337 8.52 22.13 -1.03
C LYS A 337 9.88 21.70 -0.47
N TYR A 338 10.67 20.95 -1.25
CA TYR A 338 12.02 20.56 -0.87
C TYR A 338 12.86 21.78 -0.49
N LYS A 339 13.63 21.64 0.60
CA LYS A 339 14.49 22.69 1.13
C LYS A 339 15.88 22.12 1.43
N PRO A 340 16.92 22.47 0.66
CA PRO A 340 18.27 21.93 0.84
C PRO A 340 18.82 22.06 2.26
N GLU A 341 18.42 23.09 3.01
CA GLU A 341 18.79 23.29 4.42
C GLU A 341 18.27 22.22 5.38
N PHE A 342 17.23 21.47 4.98
CA PHE A 342 16.64 20.37 5.75
C PHE A 342 16.95 18.99 5.16
N SER A 343 17.81 18.93 4.16
CA SER A 343 18.28 17.68 3.56
C SER A 343 18.95 16.81 4.62
N ALA A 344 18.42 15.59 4.79
CA ALA A 344 18.88 14.61 5.77
C ALA A 344 19.55 13.39 5.12
N ALA A 345 19.39 13.21 3.81
CA ALA A 345 19.98 12.12 3.07
C ALA A 345 20.33 12.52 1.63
N ASN A 346 21.27 11.80 1.04
CA ASN A 346 21.57 11.82 -0.39
C ASN A 346 21.87 10.41 -0.86
N ASP A 347 21.81 10.20 -2.17
CA ASP A 347 22.31 8.99 -2.82
C ASP A 347 23.16 9.36 -4.05
N THR A 348 23.76 8.34 -4.64
CA THR A 348 24.63 8.41 -5.83
C THR A 348 24.02 7.64 -7.02
N GLY A 349 22.79 7.16 -6.87
CA GLY A 349 22.10 6.24 -7.77
C GLY A 349 21.56 5.01 -7.05
N PHE A 350 21.23 3.97 -7.82
CA PHE A 350 20.62 2.75 -7.31
C PHE A 350 21.15 1.50 -8.02
N VAL A 351 20.87 0.36 -7.40
CA VAL A 351 21.23 -0.98 -7.87
C VAL A 351 20.00 -1.87 -7.91
N ASP A 352 19.76 -2.48 -9.07
CA ASP A 352 18.71 -3.46 -9.29
C ASP A 352 19.21 -4.86 -8.95
N ILE A 353 18.38 -5.67 -8.32
CA ILE A 353 18.71 -7.05 -7.97
C ILE A 353 18.11 -7.99 -9.04
N PRO A 354 18.89 -8.95 -9.58
CA PRO A 354 18.36 -9.93 -10.51
C PRO A 354 17.16 -10.67 -9.91
N ASN A 355 16.14 -10.94 -10.74
CA ASN A 355 14.84 -11.49 -10.34
C ASN A 355 14.91 -12.96 -9.86
N ARG A 356 15.61 -13.19 -8.75
CA ARG A 356 15.86 -14.49 -8.10
C ARG A 356 15.95 -14.29 -6.60
N GLU A 357 15.21 -15.08 -5.84
CA GLU A 357 15.22 -15.03 -4.37
C GLU A 357 16.63 -15.22 -3.77
N LYS A 358 17.48 -16.05 -4.40
CA LYS A 358 18.87 -16.22 -3.99
C LYS A 358 19.69 -14.94 -4.08
N SER A 359 19.45 -14.12 -5.12
CA SER A 359 20.11 -12.82 -5.29
C SER A 359 19.60 -11.83 -4.26
N LEU A 360 18.28 -11.78 -4.04
CA LEU A 360 17.65 -10.96 -3.00
C LEU A 360 18.20 -11.31 -1.61
N MET A 361 18.34 -12.59 -1.29
CA MET A 361 18.86 -13.05 0.01
C MET A 361 20.27 -12.54 0.25
N LYS A 362 21.13 -12.64 -0.76
CA LYS A 362 22.51 -12.16 -0.69
C LYS A 362 22.59 -10.63 -0.60
N ALA A 363 21.72 -9.91 -1.29
CA ALA A 363 21.62 -8.46 -1.17
C ALA A 363 21.17 -8.07 0.24
N VAL A 364 20.08 -8.65 0.76
CA VAL A 364 19.61 -8.38 2.13
C VAL A 364 20.71 -8.67 3.16
N ALA A 365 21.46 -9.76 3.00
CA ALA A 365 22.52 -10.13 3.94
C ALA A 365 23.72 -9.18 3.94
N THR A 366 24.09 -8.60 2.79
CA THR A 366 25.33 -7.81 2.66
C THR A 366 25.11 -6.31 2.53
N VAL A 367 23.92 -5.90 2.12
CA VAL A 367 23.59 -4.50 1.81
C VAL A 367 22.79 -3.87 2.94
N GLY A 368 21.75 -4.52 3.44
CA GLY A 368 20.79 -3.92 4.35
C GLY A 368 19.34 -4.16 3.93
N PRO A 369 18.40 -3.31 4.40
CA PRO A 369 17.02 -3.31 3.91
C PRO A 369 16.91 -3.02 2.40
N ILE A 370 16.06 -3.79 1.70
CA ILE A 370 15.90 -3.75 0.25
C ILE A 370 14.46 -3.39 -0.11
N SER A 371 14.28 -2.41 -0.99
CA SER A 371 12.98 -2.07 -1.57
C SER A 371 12.52 -3.17 -2.51
N VAL A 372 11.29 -3.65 -2.37
CA VAL A 372 10.70 -4.65 -3.26
C VAL A 372 9.26 -4.29 -3.61
N ALA A 373 8.74 -4.89 -4.67
CA ALA A 373 7.30 -4.90 -4.94
C ALA A 373 6.73 -6.31 -4.90
N ILE A 374 5.46 -6.41 -4.50
CA ILE A 374 4.71 -7.65 -4.37
C ILE A 374 3.30 -7.51 -5.00
N ASP A 375 2.65 -8.64 -5.24
CA ASP A 375 1.19 -8.71 -5.35
C ASP A 375 0.58 -8.69 -3.95
N ALA A 376 -0.09 -7.59 -3.61
CA ALA A 376 -0.81 -7.41 -2.35
C ALA A 376 -2.33 -7.33 -2.58
N SER A 377 -2.82 -7.85 -3.71
CA SER A 377 -4.17 -7.63 -4.21
C SER A 377 -5.21 -8.62 -3.63
N HIS A 378 -4.79 -9.48 -2.71
CA HIS A 378 -5.65 -10.50 -2.12
C HIS A 378 -6.22 -10.05 -0.78
N THR A 379 -7.48 -10.41 -0.52
CA THR A 379 -8.12 -10.16 0.79
C THR A 379 -7.38 -10.86 1.93
N SER A 380 -6.72 -11.99 1.64
CA SER A 380 -5.84 -12.70 2.58
C SER A 380 -4.67 -11.82 3.07
N PHE A 381 -4.10 -11.00 2.19
CA PHE A 381 -3.06 -10.04 2.54
C PHE A 381 -3.66 -8.80 3.22
N GLN A 382 -4.77 -8.26 2.70
CA GLN A 382 -5.49 -7.12 3.28
C GLN A 382 -5.74 -7.29 4.78
N PHE A 383 -6.09 -8.50 5.22
CA PHE A 383 -6.38 -8.82 6.62
C PHE A 383 -5.35 -9.75 7.28
N TYR A 384 -4.15 -9.90 6.70
CA TYR A 384 -3.07 -10.67 7.33
C TYR A 384 -2.84 -10.21 8.77
N LYS A 385 -2.63 -11.17 9.69
CA LYS A 385 -2.28 -10.89 11.08
C LYS A 385 -0.94 -11.46 11.53
N SER A 386 -0.70 -12.74 11.35
CA SER A 386 0.52 -13.40 11.82
C SER A 386 0.75 -14.76 11.15
N GLY A 387 1.97 -15.28 11.22
CA GLY A 387 2.38 -16.53 10.56
C GLY A 387 3.03 -16.29 9.20
N ILE A 388 3.43 -17.35 8.51
CA ILE A 388 4.05 -17.27 7.18
C ILE A 388 2.94 -17.15 6.13
N TYR A 389 2.88 -15.98 5.50
CA TYR A 389 1.92 -15.67 4.46
C TYR A 389 2.25 -16.45 3.18
N PHE A 390 1.28 -17.25 2.74
CA PHE A 390 1.29 -17.95 1.46
C PHE A 390 -0.11 -17.91 0.85
N GLU A 391 -0.24 -17.31 -0.33
CA GLU A 391 -1.48 -17.19 -1.10
C GLU A 391 -1.33 -17.92 -2.44
N PRO A 392 -1.99 -19.07 -2.65
CA PRO A 392 -1.89 -19.82 -3.90
C PRO A 392 -2.15 -18.99 -5.17
N ASP A 393 -3.03 -17.99 -5.07
CA ASP A 393 -3.44 -17.16 -6.21
C ASP A 393 -2.53 -15.94 -6.45
N CYS A 394 -1.50 -15.74 -5.61
CA CYS A 394 -0.58 -14.60 -5.73
C CYS A 394 0.21 -14.64 -7.04
N SER A 395 0.26 -13.53 -7.77
CA SER A 395 1.03 -13.40 -8.99
C SER A 395 2.50 -13.07 -8.70
N SER A 396 3.43 -13.78 -9.37
CA SER A 396 4.84 -13.37 -9.38
C SER A 396 5.14 -12.22 -10.36
N LYS A 397 4.13 -11.74 -11.10
CA LYS A 397 4.28 -10.79 -12.20
C LYS A 397 3.46 -9.52 -12.04
N ASP A 398 2.24 -9.63 -11.51
CA ASP A 398 1.26 -8.55 -11.38
C ASP A 398 1.45 -7.87 -10.03
N LEU A 399 2.56 -7.12 -9.91
CA LEU A 399 2.94 -6.42 -8.69
C LEU A 399 2.18 -5.10 -8.60
N ASP A 400 1.66 -4.77 -7.43
CA ASP A 400 0.86 -3.57 -7.19
C ASP A 400 1.23 -2.82 -5.91
N HIS A 401 2.06 -3.41 -5.02
CA HIS A 401 2.41 -2.79 -3.75
C HIS A 401 3.91 -2.79 -3.46
N GLY A 402 4.44 -1.64 -3.03
CA GLY A 402 5.84 -1.44 -2.67
C GLY A 402 6.07 -1.61 -1.18
N VAL A 403 7.00 -2.48 -0.80
CA VAL A 403 7.31 -2.82 0.60
C VAL A 403 8.83 -2.91 0.82
N LEU A 404 9.27 -3.13 2.06
CA LEU A 404 10.69 -3.18 2.40
C LEU A 404 11.06 -4.52 3.04
N VAL A 405 11.93 -5.29 2.40
CA VAL A 405 12.51 -6.49 3.01
C VAL A 405 13.61 -6.07 3.99
N VAL A 406 13.40 -6.35 5.27
CA VAL A 406 14.33 -6.00 6.36
C VAL A 406 15.07 -7.21 6.94
N GLY A 407 14.86 -8.39 6.36
CA GLY A 407 15.48 -9.61 6.85
C GLY A 407 14.86 -10.88 6.27
N TYR A 408 15.32 -12.01 6.77
CA TYR A 408 14.79 -13.34 6.45
C TYR A 408 15.13 -14.32 7.56
N GLY A 409 14.42 -15.44 7.60
CA GLY A 409 14.67 -16.50 8.57
C GLY A 409 13.86 -17.76 8.26
N PHE A 410 13.72 -18.61 9.27
CA PHE A 410 12.93 -19.83 9.22
C PHE A 410 12.28 -20.12 10.59
N GLU A 411 11.16 -20.84 10.60
CA GLU A 411 10.48 -21.29 11.83
C GLU A 411 10.70 -22.80 12.05
N GLY A 412 11.20 -23.21 13.22
CA GLY A 412 11.46 -24.62 13.49
C GLY A 412 12.63 -25.17 12.66
N ALA A 413 12.38 -26.21 11.85
CA ALA A 413 13.40 -26.85 11.02
C ALA A 413 13.56 -26.12 9.68
N ASP A 414 14.81 -25.79 9.32
CA ASP A 414 15.22 -25.12 8.07
C ASP A 414 14.82 -25.95 6.82
N SER A 415 13.56 -25.79 6.42
CA SER A 415 12.87 -26.51 5.33
C SER A 415 12.08 -25.53 4.49
N ASN A 416 11.74 -25.87 3.24
CA ASN A 416 11.15 -24.90 2.31
C ASN A 416 9.85 -24.25 2.82
N ASN A 417 9.01 -25.00 3.55
CA ASN A 417 7.73 -24.48 4.06
C ASN A 417 7.87 -23.69 5.37
N SER A 418 9.08 -23.54 5.90
CA SER A 418 9.35 -22.83 7.14
C SER A 418 10.04 -21.48 6.95
N LYS A 419 10.53 -21.20 5.73
CA LYS A 419 11.36 -20.03 5.45
C LYS A 419 10.50 -18.82 5.14
N PHE A 420 10.95 -17.66 5.60
CA PHE A 420 10.26 -16.40 5.36
C PHE A 420 11.19 -15.23 5.12
N TRP A 421 10.67 -14.25 4.39
CA TRP A 421 11.16 -12.87 4.35
C TRP A 421 10.50 -12.07 5.46
N ILE A 422 11.26 -11.21 6.14
CA ILE A 422 10.71 -10.23 7.09
C ILE A 422 10.46 -8.95 6.31
N VAL A 423 9.20 -8.57 6.16
CA VAL A 423 8.80 -7.45 5.31
C VAL A 423 8.11 -6.38 6.15
N LYS A 424 8.60 -5.14 6.07
CA LYS A 424 7.98 -3.95 6.66
C LYS A 424 6.95 -3.40 5.67
N ASN A 425 5.72 -3.21 6.13
CA ASN A 425 4.65 -2.58 5.36
C ASN A 425 4.47 -1.10 5.76
N SER A 426 3.66 -0.36 5.01
CA SER A 426 3.34 1.06 5.18
C SER A 426 1.87 1.30 5.51
N TRP A 427 1.19 0.34 6.13
CA TRP A 427 -0.23 0.42 6.49
C TRP A 427 -0.47 0.63 7.99
N GLY A 428 0.54 1.14 8.69
CA GLY A 428 0.50 1.34 10.13
C GLY A 428 0.75 0.06 10.94
N PRO A 429 0.99 0.21 12.25
CA PRO A 429 1.34 -0.90 13.13
C PRO A 429 0.16 -1.82 13.46
N GLU A 430 -1.09 -1.38 13.24
CA GLU A 430 -2.28 -2.18 13.52
C GLU A 430 -2.45 -3.34 12.52
N TRP A 431 -1.99 -3.16 11.29
CA TRP A 431 -1.99 -4.19 10.26
C TRP A 431 -0.88 -5.23 10.50
N GLY A 432 -1.15 -6.50 10.24
CA GLY A 432 -0.17 -7.57 10.37
C GLY A 432 0.40 -7.74 11.78
N ASP A 433 1.64 -8.22 11.84
CA ASP A 433 2.39 -8.38 13.08
C ASP A 433 3.15 -7.08 13.36
N ASN A 434 2.45 -6.14 13.99
CA ASN A 434 2.99 -4.81 14.31
C ASN A 434 3.50 -4.05 13.07
N GLY A 435 2.77 -4.16 11.94
CA GLY A 435 3.14 -3.56 10.66
C GLY A 435 4.09 -4.39 9.79
N TYR A 436 4.43 -5.60 10.23
CA TYR A 436 5.26 -6.54 9.47
C TYR A 436 4.48 -7.76 9.00
N VAL A 437 5.00 -8.39 7.95
CA VAL A 437 4.55 -9.69 7.46
C VAL A 437 5.75 -10.61 7.24
N LYS A 438 5.57 -11.88 7.56
CA LYS A 438 6.47 -12.96 7.16
C LYS A 438 5.99 -13.51 5.83
N MET A 439 6.62 -13.19 4.72
CA MET A 439 6.23 -13.73 3.41
C MET A 439 6.99 -15.01 3.11
N ALA A 440 6.34 -16.02 2.53
CA ALA A 440 6.98 -17.27 2.16
C ALA A 440 8.25 -17.03 1.31
N LYS A 441 9.33 -17.70 1.67
CA LYS A 441 10.65 -17.60 1.01
C LYS A 441 11.05 -18.92 0.38
N ASP A 442 11.80 -18.87 -0.71
CA ASP A 442 12.22 -20.03 -1.51
C ASP A 442 11.02 -20.86 -1.98
N SER A 443 9.91 -20.16 -2.30
CA SER A 443 8.60 -20.72 -2.64
C SER A 443 8.15 -20.19 -4.00
N ASP A 444 9.00 -20.41 -5.01
CA ASP A 444 8.80 -19.99 -6.41
C ASP A 444 8.57 -18.47 -6.58
N ASN A 445 9.38 -17.64 -5.89
CA ASN A 445 9.24 -16.18 -5.95
C ASN A 445 7.79 -15.73 -5.63
N HIS A 446 7.29 -16.25 -4.51
CA HIS A 446 5.92 -16.05 -4.03
C HIS A 446 5.53 -14.56 -3.99
N CYS A 447 4.34 -14.25 -4.53
CA CYS A 447 3.84 -12.87 -4.73
C CYS A 447 4.83 -11.93 -5.46
N GLY A 448 5.84 -12.48 -6.14
CA GLY A 448 6.80 -11.72 -6.92
C GLY A 448 7.82 -10.93 -6.10
N ILE A 449 8.09 -11.31 -4.85
CA ILE A 449 8.94 -10.56 -3.92
C ILE A 449 10.35 -10.22 -4.43
N ALA A 450 10.91 -11.01 -5.36
CA ALA A 450 12.19 -10.74 -6.01
C ALA A 450 12.05 -10.17 -7.44
N SER A 451 10.83 -9.95 -7.94
CA SER A 451 10.58 -9.54 -9.33
C SER A 451 10.89 -8.07 -9.63
N ALA A 452 10.88 -7.21 -8.61
CA ALA A 452 11.26 -5.81 -8.70
C ALA A 452 11.90 -5.39 -7.38
N ALA A 453 13.19 -5.69 -7.23
CA ALA A 453 13.95 -5.43 -6.01
C ALA A 453 15.15 -4.52 -6.30
N SER A 454 15.33 -3.47 -5.51
CA SER A 454 16.41 -2.50 -5.69
C SER A 454 16.80 -1.81 -4.37
N TYR A 455 17.93 -1.12 -4.38
CA TYR A 455 18.39 -0.30 -3.25
C TYR A 455 19.22 0.89 -3.72
N PRO A 456 19.24 2.01 -2.97
CA PRO A 456 20.06 3.18 -3.29
C PRO A 456 21.52 2.98 -2.88
N THR A 457 22.46 3.63 -3.55
CA THR A 457 23.87 3.68 -3.16
C THR A 457 24.20 5.02 -2.55
N VAL A 458 24.77 5.05 -1.34
CA VAL A 458 25.08 6.29 -0.60
C VAL A 458 26.57 6.52 -0.38
#